data_AF-A0A1V9YQT5-F1
#
_entry.id   AF-A0A1V9YQT5-F1
#
_cell.length_a   1.000
_cell.length_b   1.000
_cell.length_c   1.000
_cell.angle_alpha   90.00
_cell.angle_beta   90.00
_cell.angle_gamma   90.00
#
_symmetry.space_group_name_H-M   'P 1'
#
loop_
_entity.id
_entity.type
_entity.pdbx_description
1 polymer ?
#
loop_
_entity_poly.entity_id
_entity_poly.type
_entity_poly.pdbx_seq_one_letter_code
_entity_poly.pdbx_strand_id
1 'polypeptide(L)'
;MAKKTGHEVIYTPPYHSDLQPIELLRATVKGYVGRQYNVHTTFKDVHDRLVRGFELVSSFTMCGFIEKSEALLLKFNQYIVETEEDSPDSLSDGHSDSTNDNNDDAHRRQPDSGSDRSDCESNLE
;
A
#
# COMPACT_ATOMS: atom_id res chain seq x y z
N MET A 1 23.19 15.83 3.08
CA MET A 1 21.95 15.28 2.50
C MET A 1 20.82 15.50 3.49
N ALA A 2 19.65 15.97 3.00
CA ALA A 2 18.41 16.37 3.69
C ALA A 2 18.48 16.68 5.20
N LYS A 3 18.70 15.67 6.05
CA LYS A 3 18.86 15.86 7.52
C LYS A 3 19.94 16.87 7.91
N LYS A 4 21.06 16.94 7.18
CA LYS A 4 22.13 17.94 7.43
C LYS A 4 21.68 19.38 7.21
N THR A 5 20.61 19.60 6.44
CA THR A 5 19.99 20.91 6.18
C THR A 5 18.66 21.06 6.91
N GLY A 6 18.36 20.22 7.91
CA GLY A 6 17.13 20.28 8.71
C GLY A 6 15.88 19.78 7.99
N HIS A 7 16.00 19.04 6.89
CA HIS A 7 14.86 18.50 6.15
C HIS A 7 14.58 17.05 6.55
N GLU A 8 13.33 16.75 6.82
CA GLU A 8 12.84 15.39 7.01
C GLU A 8 12.61 14.70 5.64
N VAL A 9 12.91 13.41 5.59
CA VAL A 9 12.65 12.58 4.40
C VAL A 9 11.50 11.64 4.75
N ILE A 10 10.38 11.83 4.08
CA ILE A 10 9.18 11.01 4.25
C ILE A 10 9.21 9.87 3.22
N TYR A 11 8.80 8.68 3.65
CA TYR A 11 8.65 7.54 2.77
C TYR A 11 7.45 7.71 1.83
N THR A 12 7.64 7.41 0.55
CA THR A 12 6.55 7.21 -0.41
C THR A 12 6.61 5.78 -0.92
N PRO A 13 5.51 5.02 -0.88
CA PRO A 13 5.53 3.65 -1.38
C PRO A 13 5.77 3.61 -2.91
N PRO A 14 6.44 2.55 -3.40
CA PRO A 14 6.70 2.39 -4.82
C PRO A 14 5.38 2.24 -5.61
N TYR A 15 5.39 2.65 -6.88
CA TYR A 15 4.23 2.58 -7.80
C TYR A 15 3.04 3.50 -7.46
N HIS A 16 3.18 4.39 -6.47
CA HIS A 16 2.15 5.35 -6.07
C HIS A 16 2.58 6.80 -6.34
N SER A 17 2.76 7.14 -7.62
CA SER A 17 3.14 8.52 -8.03
C SER A 17 2.07 9.55 -7.69
N ASP A 18 0.82 9.14 -7.53
CA ASP A 18 -0.32 9.96 -7.14
C ASP A 18 -0.26 10.43 -5.67
N LEU A 19 0.55 9.78 -4.84
CA LEU A 19 0.91 10.24 -3.49
C LEU A 19 2.02 11.30 -3.50
N GLN A 20 2.59 11.63 -4.66
CA GLN A 20 3.66 12.62 -4.81
C GLN A 20 3.11 13.86 -5.55
N PRO A 21 2.77 14.95 -4.86
CA PRO A 21 2.20 16.15 -5.49
C PRO A 21 3.04 16.70 -6.65
N ILE A 22 4.37 16.52 -6.60
CA ILE A 22 5.29 16.92 -7.67
C ILE A 22 5.03 16.17 -8.99
N GLU A 23 4.54 14.93 -8.95
CA GLU A 23 4.19 14.18 -10.16
C GLU A 23 2.87 14.69 -10.76
N LEU A 24 1.93 15.16 -9.95
CA LEU A 24 0.72 15.85 -10.44
C LEU A 24 1.07 17.18 -11.12
N LEU A 25 1.99 17.95 -10.53
CA LEU A 25 2.56 19.15 -11.14
C LEU A 25 3.22 18.82 -12.49
N ARG A 26 4.10 17.80 -12.50
CA ARG A 26 4.79 17.36 -13.71
C ARG A 26 3.81 16.92 -14.79
N ALA A 27 2.80 16.13 -14.47
CA ALA A 27 1.77 15.71 -15.42
C ALA A 27 1.04 16.91 -16.03
N THR A 28 0.72 17.91 -15.21
CA THR A 28 0.05 19.14 -15.63
C THR A 28 0.90 19.93 -16.62
N VAL A 29 2.14 20.24 -16.26
CA VAL A 29 3.07 21.01 -17.10
C VAL A 29 3.45 20.24 -18.36
N LYS A 30 3.74 18.94 -18.26
CA LYS A 30 4.03 18.08 -19.40
C LYS A 30 2.85 18.04 -20.38
N GLY A 31 1.63 17.96 -19.86
CA GLY A 31 0.41 18.03 -20.67
C GLY A 31 0.30 19.37 -21.42
N TYR A 32 0.57 20.48 -20.75
CA TYR A 32 0.58 21.81 -21.38
C TYR A 32 1.59 21.90 -22.53
N VAL A 33 2.84 21.50 -22.28
CA VAL A 33 3.91 21.53 -23.29
C VAL A 33 3.62 20.58 -24.45
N GLY A 34 3.24 19.34 -24.14
CA GLY A 34 3.06 18.26 -25.11
C GLY A 34 1.89 18.48 -26.07
N ARG A 35 0.78 19.08 -25.61
CA ARG A 35 -0.37 19.40 -26.47
C ARG A 35 -0.07 20.43 -27.56
N GLN A 36 1.01 21.20 -27.43
CA GLN A 36 1.44 22.18 -28.42
C GLN A 36 2.48 21.65 -29.40
N TYR A 37 2.82 20.36 -29.32
CA TYR A 37 3.79 19.74 -30.20
C TYR A 37 3.31 19.73 -31.66
N ASN A 38 4.24 20.02 -32.57
CA ASN A 38 4.12 19.80 -34.00
C ASN A 38 5.51 19.44 -34.58
N VAL A 39 5.56 19.04 -35.85
CA VAL A 39 6.80 18.57 -36.51
C VAL A 39 7.92 19.60 -36.59
N HIS A 40 7.63 20.89 -36.39
CA HIS A 40 8.62 21.98 -36.39
C HIS A 40 8.99 22.44 -34.97
N THR A 41 8.47 21.78 -33.93
CA THR A 41 8.77 22.14 -32.54
C THR A 41 10.23 21.93 -32.24
N THR A 42 10.90 23.00 -31.79
CA THR A 42 12.31 22.98 -31.40
C THR A 42 12.48 22.82 -29.90
N PHE A 43 13.70 22.52 -29.44
CA PHE A 43 14.02 22.53 -28.00
C PHE A 43 13.78 23.90 -27.35
N LYS A 44 14.00 24.99 -28.08
CA LYS A 44 13.70 26.34 -27.59
C LYS A 44 12.21 26.51 -27.34
N ASP A 45 11.36 26.02 -28.25
CA ASP A 45 9.91 26.08 -28.06
C ASP A 45 9.48 25.25 -26.83
N VAL A 46 10.08 24.07 -26.63
CA VAL A 46 9.81 23.24 -25.45
C VAL A 46 10.20 23.97 -24.16
N HIS A 47 11.38 24.60 -24.12
CA HIS A 47 11.82 25.41 -22.98
C HIS A 47 10.87 26.58 -22.70
N ASP A 48 10.55 27.37 -23.73
CA ASP A 48 9.69 28.55 -23.58
C ASP A 48 8.28 28.16 -23.12
N ARG A 49 7.77 27.01 -23.57
CA ARG A 49 6.50 26.45 -23.10
C ARG A 49 6.61 25.88 -21.69
N LEU A 50 7.74 25.32 -21.30
CA LEU A 50 7.94 24.81 -19.94
C LEU A 50 7.86 25.95 -18.93
N VAL A 51 8.57 27.06 -19.18
CA VAL A 51 8.53 28.27 -18.35
C VAL A 51 7.10 28.79 -18.22
N ARG A 52 6.40 29.00 -19.35
CA ARG A 52 4.98 29.41 -19.33
C ARG A 52 4.08 28.41 -18.61
N GLY A 53 4.34 27.11 -18.77
CA GLY A 53 3.59 26.05 -18.11
C GLY A 53 3.66 26.15 -16.58
N PHE A 54 4.83 26.49 -16.04
CA PHE A 54 4.99 26.73 -14.60
C PHE A 54 4.36 28.05 -14.14
N GLU A 55 4.43 29.12 -14.94
CA GLU A 55 3.77 30.41 -14.63
C GLU A 55 2.25 30.28 -14.50
N LEU A 56 1.64 29.33 -15.22
CA LEU A 56 0.20 29.05 -15.16
C LEU A 56 -0.21 28.25 -13.91
N VAL A 57 0.74 27.66 -13.19
CA VAL A 57 0.45 26.91 -11.97
C VAL A 57 0.38 27.89 -10.79
N SER A 58 -0.85 28.18 -10.37
CA SER A 58 -1.10 29.02 -9.20
C SER A 58 -0.82 28.29 -7.89
N SER A 59 -0.60 29.04 -6.81
CA SER A 59 -0.51 28.47 -5.45
C SER A 59 -1.77 27.68 -5.07
N PHE A 60 -2.95 28.12 -5.52
CA PHE A 60 -4.20 27.39 -5.31
C PHE A 60 -4.17 26.00 -5.97
N THR A 61 -3.67 25.92 -7.21
CA THR A 61 -3.48 24.65 -7.91
C THR A 61 -2.50 23.73 -7.18
N MET A 62 -1.41 24.29 -6.63
CA MET A 62 -0.45 23.54 -5.82
C MET A 62 -1.07 22.97 -4.54
N CYS A 63 -1.88 23.77 -3.82
CA CYS A 63 -2.62 23.27 -2.66
C CYS A 63 -3.54 22.11 -3.04
N GLY A 64 -4.28 22.24 -4.15
CA GLY A 64 -5.13 21.16 -4.65
C GLY A 64 -4.37 19.87 -5.00
N PHE A 65 -3.11 19.95 -5.43
CA PHE A 65 -2.27 18.76 -5.63
C PHE A 65 -1.91 18.08 -4.31
N ILE A 66 -1.58 18.85 -3.28
CA ILE A 66 -1.29 18.34 -1.93
C ILE A 66 -2.53 17.67 -1.35
N GLU A 67 -3.66 18.39 -1.34
CA GLU A 67 -4.94 17.89 -0.83
C GLU A 67 -5.37 16.59 -1.53
N LYS A 68 -5.15 16.49 -2.84
CA LYS A 68 -5.45 15.26 -3.59
C LYS A 68 -4.59 14.08 -3.14
N SER A 69 -3.28 14.29 -2.97
CA SER A 69 -2.38 13.24 -2.49
C SER A 69 -2.70 12.82 -1.05
N GLU A 70 -3.05 13.78 -0.18
CA GLU A 70 -3.50 13.50 1.20
C GLU A 70 -4.81 12.70 1.23
N ALA A 71 -5.79 13.10 0.41
CA ALA A 71 -7.06 12.38 0.33
C ALA A 71 -6.87 10.93 -0.16
N LEU A 72 -5.92 10.67 -1.06
CA LEU A 72 -5.58 9.32 -1.49
C LEU A 72 -4.87 8.53 -0.38
N LEU A 73 -3.96 9.17 0.35
CA LEU A 73 -3.28 8.55 1.49
C LEU A 73 -4.27 8.11 2.57
N LEU A 74 -5.26 8.96 2.90
CA LEU A 74 -6.30 8.63 3.88
C LEU A 74 -7.16 7.45 3.44
N LYS A 75 -7.48 7.35 2.14
CA LYS A 75 -8.19 6.19 1.59
C LYS A 75 -7.39 4.90 1.68
N PHE A 76 -6.08 4.94 1.42
CA PHE A 76 -5.22 3.78 1.59
C PHE A 76 -5.14 3.34 3.06
N ASN A 77 -5.01 4.30 3.98
CA ASN A 77 -4.99 3.99 5.40
C ASN A 77 -6.31 3.33 5.84
N GLN A 78 -7.44 3.90 5.45
CA GLN A 78 -8.76 3.32 5.75
C GLN A 78 -8.88 1.87 5.25
N TYR A 79 -8.46 1.61 4.01
CA TYR A 79 -8.49 0.26 3.44
C TYR A 79 -7.60 -0.74 4.20
N ILE A 80 -6.43 -0.31 4.67
CA ILE A 80 -5.53 -1.16 5.47
C ILE A 80 -6.19 -1.52 6.80
N VAL A 81 -6.74 -0.53 7.51
CA VAL A 81 -7.43 -0.75 8.80
C VAL A 81 -8.59 -1.72 8.63
N GLU A 82 -9.44 -1.53 7.62
CA GLU A 82 -10.57 -2.43 7.33
C GLU A 82 -10.11 -3.86 7.03
N THR A 83 -9.01 -4.02 6.28
CA THR A 83 -8.48 -5.34 5.93
C THR A 83 -7.82 -6.06 7.11
N GLU A 84 -7.21 -5.31 8.03
CA GLU A 84 -6.60 -5.86 9.25
C GLU A 84 -7.66 -6.30 10.27
N GLU A 85 -8.77 -5.57 10.39
CA GLU A 85 -9.89 -5.91 11.29
C GLU A 85 -10.68 -7.15 10.83
N ASP A 86 -10.77 -7.40 9.52
CA ASP A 86 -11.44 -8.58 8.95
C ASP A 86 -10.57 -9.87 8.96
N SER A 87 -9.34 -9.80 9.48
CA SER A 87 -8.46 -10.95 9.62
C SER A 87 -8.80 -11.76 10.89
N PRO A 88 -9.27 -13.02 10.79
CA PRO A 88 -9.59 -13.85 11.96
C PRO A 88 -8.36 -14.32 12.77
N ASP A 89 -7.16 -13.86 12.42
CA ASP A 89 -5.88 -14.37 12.93
C ASP A 89 -5.20 -13.48 13.98
N SER A 90 -5.94 -12.57 14.62
CA SER A 90 -5.52 -12.03 15.93
C SER A 90 -5.73 -13.10 17.02
N LEU A 91 -5.06 -14.25 16.86
CA LEU A 91 -4.96 -15.27 17.88
C LEU A 91 -4.30 -14.65 19.11
N SER A 92 -5.09 -14.57 20.17
CA SER A 92 -4.64 -14.31 21.54
C SER A 92 -3.44 -15.21 21.87
N ASP A 93 -2.23 -14.66 21.89
CA ASP A 93 -1.07 -15.28 22.53
C ASP A 93 -1.31 -15.31 24.05
N GLY A 94 -2.13 -16.28 24.46
CA GLY A 94 -2.43 -16.60 25.85
C GLY A 94 -1.25 -17.30 26.50
N HIS A 95 -0.17 -16.55 26.78
CA HIS A 95 0.83 -16.99 27.75
C HIS A 95 0.31 -16.76 29.17
N SER A 96 -0.56 -17.65 29.64
CA SER A 96 -0.78 -17.86 31.08
C SER A 96 -0.02 -19.11 31.49
N ASP A 97 1.22 -18.89 31.91
CA ASP A 97 2.05 -19.91 32.54
C ASP A 97 1.80 -19.88 34.05
N SER A 98 0.99 -20.80 34.57
CA SER A 98 0.96 -21.11 36.01
C SER A 98 0.33 -22.46 36.37
N THR A 99 1.24 -23.36 36.74
CA THR A 99 1.27 -24.22 37.93
C THR A 99 0.65 -25.62 37.92
N ASN A 100 1.59 -26.58 38.06
CA ASN A 100 1.67 -27.74 38.97
C ASN A 100 0.74 -28.96 38.83
N ASP A 101 1.42 -30.08 38.54
CA ASP A 101 1.40 -31.40 39.19
C ASP A 101 0.05 -32.04 39.54
N ASN A 102 -0.18 -33.25 39.02
CA ASN A 102 -0.25 -34.47 39.84
C ASN A 102 -0.47 -35.76 39.01
N ASN A 103 0.47 -36.69 39.19
CA ASN A 103 0.38 -38.16 39.19
C ASN A 103 0.03 -38.93 37.90
N ASP A 104 1.09 -39.39 37.24
CA ASP A 104 1.14 -40.69 36.57
C ASP A 104 1.22 -41.81 37.62
N ASP A 105 0.26 -42.75 37.62
CA ASP A 105 0.52 -44.20 37.69
C ASP A 105 -0.81 -44.97 37.75
N ALA A 106 -1.12 -45.74 36.70
CA ALA A 106 -1.75 -47.07 36.81
C ALA A 106 -2.09 -47.62 35.41
N HIS A 107 -1.27 -48.58 34.99
CA HIS A 107 -1.52 -49.50 33.89
C HIS A 107 -2.95 -50.08 33.87
N ARG A 108 -3.63 -50.00 32.71
CA ARG A 108 -4.58 -51.05 32.33
C ARG A 108 -4.68 -51.26 30.82
N ARG A 109 -4.85 -52.52 30.48
CA ARG A 109 -4.56 -53.21 29.21
C ARG A 109 -5.56 -52.91 28.08
N GLN A 110 -5.07 -53.04 26.85
CA GLN A 110 -5.76 -53.26 25.56
C GLN A 110 -6.81 -54.42 25.64
N PRO A 111 -7.68 -54.74 24.63
CA PRO A 111 -7.53 -54.47 23.18
C PRO A 111 -8.82 -54.29 22.33
N ASP A 112 -8.59 -54.12 21.02
CA ASP A 112 -9.32 -54.73 19.90
C ASP A 112 -10.58 -54.05 19.32
N SER A 113 -10.51 -53.71 18.03
CA SER A 113 -11.37 -54.25 16.96
C SER A 113 -11.41 -53.31 15.76
N GLY A 114 -11.16 -53.87 14.56
CA GLY A 114 -10.91 -53.13 13.32
C GLY A 114 -12.13 -52.74 12.49
N SER A 115 -11.94 -52.83 11.16
CA SER A 115 -12.86 -52.47 10.04
C SER A 115 -12.61 -51.05 9.50
N ASP A 116 -11.80 -50.87 8.46
CA ASP A 116 -12.09 -51.04 7.01
C ASP A 116 -12.56 -49.74 6.33
N ARG A 117 -11.67 -49.24 5.46
CA ARG A 117 -11.86 -48.73 4.08
C ARG A 117 -13.16 -48.01 3.72
N SER A 118 -13.01 -46.80 3.13
CA SER A 118 -13.47 -46.52 1.76
C SER A 118 -13.03 -45.11 1.33
N ASP A 119 -12.23 -45.05 0.26
CA ASP A 119 -12.08 -43.87 -0.58
C ASP A 119 -13.43 -43.51 -1.23
N CYS A 120 -13.65 -42.23 -1.54
CA CYS A 120 -14.50 -41.78 -2.63
C CYS A 120 -13.98 -40.44 -3.16
N GLU A 121 -13.57 -40.49 -4.43
CA GLU A 121 -13.10 -39.40 -5.28
C GLU A 121 -14.20 -38.37 -5.62
N SER A 122 -13.70 -37.19 -6.01
CA SER A 122 -14.17 -36.32 -7.11
C SER A 122 -15.66 -36.12 -7.35
N ASN A 123 -16.08 -34.86 -7.39
CA ASN A 123 -16.78 -34.31 -8.56
C ASN A 123 -16.54 -32.80 -8.64
N LEU A 124 -15.98 -32.38 -9.78
CA LEU A 124 -15.92 -31.01 -10.23
C LEU A 124 -16.71 -30.97 -11.55
N GLU A 125 -17.88 -30.36 -11.51
CA GLU A 125 -18.54 -29.71 -12.65
C GLU A 125 -19.20 -28.43 -12.14
#